data_AF-A0A3G1A5W1-F1
#
_entry.id   AF-A0A3G1A5W1-F1
#
_cell.length_a   1.000
_cell.length_b   1.000
_cell.length_c   1.000
_cell.angle_alpha   90.00
_cell.angle_beta   90.00
_cell.angle_gamma   90.00
#
_symmetry.space_group_name_H-M   'P 1'
#
loop_
_entity.id
_entity.type
_entity.pdbx_description
1 polymer ?
#
loop_
_entity_poly.entity_id
_entity_poly.type
_entity_poly.pdbx_seq_one_letter_code
_entity_poly.pdbx_strand_id
1 'polypeptide(L)'
;MLAATLFAAATYIYFNFVKPLKELEQANRGFGVFFTGVGIYALATGVWATITWPFPGPYNIVLMDPWAIFGLASLVLGLSLLLKIDFTYTSVPFAFLGILPVVHGLAILNYRLTKTPEFTFLMYFLTGLSVLLSPILFYKKNKTIAYIAVLFLVIAGLLALYIGANATFGHIPGWGKWSPWYGAVKVGG
;
A
#
# COMPACT_ATOMS: atom_id res chain seq x y z
N MET A 1 3.13 -7.92 0.90
CA MET A 1 3.09 -7.09 -0.33
C MET A 1 3.16 -5.61 -0.02
N LEU A 2 2.33 -5.07 0.90
CA LEU A 2 2.35 -3.64 1.26
C LEU A 2 3.75 -3.07 1.53
N ALA A 3 4.51 -3.65 2.47
CA ALA A 3 5.85 -3.17 2.81
C ALA A 3 6.80 -3.11 1.60
N ALA A 4 6.84 -4.17 0.78
CA ALA A 4 7.66 -4.22 -0.41
C ALA A 4 7.29 -3.10 -1.41
N THR A 5 6.01 -2.81 -1.57
CA THR A 5 5.54 -1.75 -2.45
C THR A 5 5.86 -0.36 -1.91
N LEU A 6 5.79 -0.14 -0.60
CA LEU A 6 6.19 1.12 0.03
C LEU A 6 7.70 1.36 -0.15
N PHE A 7 8.52 0.34 0.02
CA PHE A 7 9.96 0.43 -0.26
C PHE A 7 10.26 0.64 -1.75
N ALA A 8 9.53 -0.02 -2.65
CA ALA A 8 9.64 0.22 -4.09
C ALA A 8 9.26 1.65 -4.45
N ALA A 9 8.20 2.20 -3.86
CA ALA A 9 7.78 3.59 -4.07
C ALA A 9 8.81 4.59 -3.53
N ALA A 10 9.39 4.33 -2.35
CA ALA A 10 10.48 5.14 -1.82
C ALA A 10 11.70 5.13 -2.76
N THR A 11 12.07 3.94 -3.25
CA THR A 11 13.20 3.77 -4.18
C THR A 11 12.95 4.47 -5.51
N TYR A 12 11.73 4.34 -6.05
CA TYR A 12 11.28 5.04 -7.25
C TYR A 12 11.40 6.56 -7.08
N ILE A 13 10.90 7.13 -5.98
CA ILE A 13 10.99 8.57 -5.70
C ILE A 13 12.45 9.00 -5.59
N TYR A 14 13.26 8.25 -4.85
CA TYR A 14 14.67 8.57 -4.66
C TYR A 14 15.41 8.65 -6.01
N PHE A 15 15.23 7.65 -6.86
CA PHE A 15 15.89 7.66 -8.17
C PHE A 15 15.30 8.67 -9.15
N ASN A 16 14.01 8.99 -9.11
CA ASN A 16 13.44 9.96 -10.06
C ASN A 16 13.69 11.41 -9.67
N PHE A 17 13.80 11.73 -8.37
CA PHE A 17 13.80 13.12 -7.90
C PHE A 17 15.07 13.52 -7.14
N VAL A 18 15.77 12.58 -6.51
CA VAL A 18 16.96 12.88 -5.70
C VAL A 18 18.24 12.58 -6.46
N LYS A 19 18.37 11.33 -6.93
CA LYS A 19 19.57 10.81 -7.59
C LYS A 19 19.21 10.00 -8.85
N PRO A 20 18.95 10.68 -9.99
CA PRO A 20 18.71 10.05 -11.29
C PRO A 20 19.75 9.00 -11.65
N LEU A 21 19.26 7.81 -12.00
CA LEU A 21 20.07 6.75 -12.57
C LEU A 21 20.39 7.07 -14.05
N LYS A 22 21.49 6.51 -14.56
CA LYS A 22 21.84 6.61 -15.99
C LYS A 22 20.77 5.96 -16.88
N GLU A 23 20.24 4.81 -16.45
CA GLU A 23 19.22 4.02 -17.16
C GLU A 23 17.83 4.21 -16.54
N LEU A 24 17.48 5.46 -16.16
CA LEU A 24 16.26 5.76 -15.42
C LEU A 24 14.99 5.27 -16.12
N GLU A 25 14.93 5.35 -17.46
CA GLU A 25 13.78 4.87 -18.23
C GLU A 25 13.57 3.36 -18.08
N GLN A 26 14.65 2.57 -18.15
CA GLN A 26 14.58 1.12 -17.98
C GLN A 26 14.20 0.76 -16.53
N ALA A 27 14.77 1.46 -15.56
CA ALA A 27 14.40 1.31 -14.15
C ALA A 27 12.91 1.63 -13.94
N ASN A 28 12.40 2.72 -14.51
CA ASN A 28 10.99 3.11 -14.42
C ASN A 28 10.05 2.08 -15.07
N ARG A 29 10.44 1.46 -16.19
CA ARG A 29 9.69 0.32 -16.75
C ARG A 29 9.63 -0.87 -15.79
N GLY A 30 10.76 -1.20 -15.15
CA GLY A 30 10.81 -2.27 -14.13
C GLY A 30 9.89 -1.98 -12.94
N PHE A 31 9.94 -0.75 -12.40
CA PHE A 31 8.99 -0.29 -11.38
C PHE A 31 7.54 -0.35 -11.88
N GLY A 32 7.31 0.03 -13.13
CA GLY A 32 6.00 -0.04 -13.79
C GLY A 32 5.41 -1.44 -13.75
N VAL A 33 6.16 -2.46 -14.18
CA VAL A 33 5.74 -3.87 -14.13
C VAL A 33 5.38 -4.29 -12.70
N PHE A 34 6.26 -3.97 -11.74
CA PHE A 34 6.04 -4.31 -10.33
C PHE A 34 4.76 -3.67 -9.76
N PHE A 35 4.59 -2.35 -9.93
CA PHE A 35 3.42 -1.63 -9.41
C PHE A 35 2.13 -2.04 -10.09
N THR A 36 2.14 -2.30 -11.41
CA THR A 36 0.98 -2.82 -12.13
C THR A 36 0.59 -4.21 -11.61
N GLY A 37 1.56 -5.12 -11.44
CA GLY A 37 1.28 -6.47 -10.94
C GLY A 37 0.69 -6.47 -9.53
N VAL A 38 1.33 -5.74 -8.59
CA VAL A 38 0.79 -5.59 -7.23
C VAL A 38 -0.56 -4.87 -7.25
N GLY A 39 -0.71 -3.85 -8.10
CA GLY A 39 -1.93 -3.06 -8.24
C GLY A 39 -3.13 -3.91 -8.67
N ILE A 40 -2.96 -4.74 -9.70
CA ILE A 40 -4.00 -5.68 -10.16
C ILE A 40 -4.38 -6.63 -9.02
N TYR A 41 -3.39 -7.26 -8.37
CA TYR A 41 -3.64 -8.19 -7.28
C TYR A 41 -4.40 -7.53 -6.12
N ALA A 42 -3.92 -6.39 -5.65
CA ALA A 42 -4.48 -5.70 -4.50
C ALA A 42 -5.89 -5.14 -4.80
N LEU A 43 -6.09 -4.59 -6.00
CA LEU A 43 -7.40 -4.09 -6.41
C LEU A 43 -8.41 -5.23 -6.55
N ALA A 44 -8.04 -6.32 -7.23
CA ALA A 44 -8.92 -7.46 -7.43
C ALA A 44 -9.32 -8.11 -6.09
N THR A 45 -8.35 -8.33 -5.20
CA THR A 45 -8.62 -8.93 -3.87
C THR A 45 -9.38 -7.98 -2.94
N GLY A 46 -9.11 -6.67 -3.00
CA GLY A 46 -9.85 -5.67 -2.24
C GLY A 46 -11.29 -5.53 -2.70
N VAL A 47 -11.53 -5.40 -4.02
CA VAL A 47 -12.89 -5.37 -4.59
C VAL A 47 -13.65 -6.64 -4.27
N TRP A 48 -13.02 -7.81 -4.45
CA TRP A 48 -13.61 -9.10 -4.07
C TRP A 48 -14.04 -9.09 -2.60
N ALA A 49 -13.15 -8.66 -1.70
CA ALA A 49 -13.46 -8.57 -0.28
C ALA A 49 -14.61 -7.62 0.06
N THR A 50 -14.72 -6.49 -0.66
CA THR A 50 -15.84 -5.54 -0.48
C THR A 50 -17.17 -6.12 -0.98
N ILE A 51 -17.19 -6.90 -2.08
CA ILE A 51 -18.44 -7.53 -2.57
C ILE A 51 -18.84 -8.78 -1.77
N THR A 52 -17.89 -9.46 -1.11
CA THR A 52 -18.16 -10.61 -0.23
C THR A 52 -18.45 -10.20 1.22
N TRP A 53 -18.75 -8.92 1.45
CA TRP A 53 -19.18 -8.40 2.75
C TRP A 53 -20.36 -9.23 3.31
N PRO A 54 -20.43 -9.53 4.63
CA PRO A 54 -19.53 -9.07 5.71
C PRO A 54 -18.44 -10.05 6.09
N PHE A 55 -17.23 -9.52 6.28
CA PHE A 55 -16.27 -10.15 7.19
C PHE A 55 -16.65 -9.87 8.64
N PRO A 56 -16.25 -10.74 9.58
CA PRO A 56 -16.49 -10.51 11.00
C PRO A 56 -15.87 -9.18 11.47
N GLY A 57 -16.66 -8.29 12.07
CA GLY A 57 -16.18 -7.01 12.59
C GLY A 57 -15.90 -5.96 11.50
N PRO A 58 -15.09 -4.92 11.78
CA PRO A 58 -14.91 -3.77 10.88
C PRO A 58 -13.88 -4.01 9.75
N TYR A 59 -13.44 -5.25 9.52
CA TYR A 59 -12.28 -5.53 8.65
C TYR A 59 -12.49 -5.21 7.17
N ASN A 60 -13.74 -5.25 6.65
CA ASN A 60 -14.01 -4.74 5.30
C ASN A 60 -13.59 -3.27 5.18
N ILE A 61 -14.02 -2.45 6.14
CA ILE A 61 -13.78 -1.00 6.13
C ILE A 61 -12.31 -0.70 6.39
N VAL A 62 -11.73 -1.22 7.47
CA VAL A 62 -10.40 -0.74 7.91
C VAL A 62 -9.21 -1.48 7.29
N LEU A 63 -9.44 -2.61 6.62
CA LEU A 63 -8.40 -3.36 5.91
C LEU A 63 -8.65 -3.44 4.41
N MET A 64 -9.85 -3.88 3.99
CA MET A 64 -10.10 -4.26 2.60
C MET A 64 -10.35 -3.06 1.69
N ASP A 65 -11.09 -2.05 2.14
CA ASP A 65 -11.29 -0.81 1.38
C ASP A 65 -9.95 -0.07 1.15
N PRO A 66 -9.09 0.15 2.17
CA PRO A 66 -7.73 0.66 1.99
C PRO A 66 -6.87 -0.20 1.06
N TRP A 67 -7.04 -1.52 1.10
CA TRP A 67 -6.31 -2.44 0.24
C TRP A 67 -6.68 -2.28 -1.23
N ALA A 68 -7.97 -2.11 -1.54
CA ALA A 68 -8.44 -1.80 -2.88
C ALA A 68 -7.89 -0.44 -3.37
N ILE A 69 -7.94 0.59 -2.52
CA ILE A 69 -7.43 1.94 -2.84
C ILE A 69 -5.92 1.90 -3.08
N PHE A 70 -5.17 1.17 -2.25
CA PHE A 70 -3.75 0.93 -2.45
C PHE A 70 -3.46 0.21 -3.78
N GLY A 71 -4.29 -0.77 -4.15
CA GLY A 71 -4.21 -1.45 -5.43
C GLY A 71 -4.45 -0.51 -6.61
N LEU A 72 -5.50 0.33 -6.53
CA LEU A 72 -5.78 1.36 -7.53
C LEU A 72 -4.61 2.35 -7.67
N ALA A 73 -4.07 2.84 -6.56
CA ALA A 73 -2.95 3.77 -6.56
C ALA A 73 -1.69 3.15 -7.19
N SER A 74 -1.37 1.90 -6.82
CA SER A 74 -0.25 1.16 -7.40
C SER A 74 -0.46 0.92 -8.89
N LEU A 75 -1.68 0.55 -9.31
CA LEU A 75 -2.00 0.29 -10.70
C LEU A 75 -1.86 1.55 -11.57
N VAL A 76 -2.41 2.67 -11.11
CA VAL A 76 -2.31 3.96 -11.81
C VAL A 76 -0.85 4.37 -11.97
N LEU A 77 -0.05 4.34 -10.90
CA LEU A 77 1.38 4.65 -10.99
C LEU A 77 2.10 3.70 -11.95
N GLY A 78 1.87 2.39 -11.83
CA GLY A 78 2.52 1.37 -12.65
C GLY A 78 2.22 1.55 -14.14
N LEU A 79 0.95 1.72 -14.50
CA LEU A 79 0.53 1.93 -15.87
C LEU A 79 1.08 3.24 -16.44
N SER A 80 1.11 4.31 -15.65
CA SER A 80 1.71 5.57 -16.09
C SER A 80 3.19 5.41 -16.44
N LEU A 81 3.94 4.62 -15.66
CA LEU A 81 5.35 4.34 -15.96
C LEU A 81 5.52 3.48 -17.22
N LEU A 82 4.69 2.46 -17.39
CA LEU A 82 4.75 1.57 -18.56
C LEU A 82 4.36 2.28 -19.87
N LEU A 83 3.33 3.12 -19.80
CA LEU A 83 2.77 3.86 -20.93
C LEU A 83 3.45 5.22 -21.17
N LYS A 84 4.45 5.57 -20.34
CA LYS A 84 5.17 6.86 -20.39
C LYS A 84 4.22 8.07 -20.29
N ILE A 85 3.15 7.95 -19.51
CA ILE A 85 2.23 9.04 -19.24
C ILE A 85 2.92 10.03 -18.29
N ASP A 86 2.91 11.31 -18.65
CA ASP A 86 3.39 12.36 -17.75
C ASP A 86 2.49 12.43 -16.50
N PHE A 87 3.05 11.99 -15.37
CA PHE A 87 2.32 11.92 -14.11
C PHE A 87 2.08 13.29 -13.47
N THR A 88 2.64 14.37 -14.01
CA THR A 88 2.53 15.72 -13.44
C THR A 88 1.07 16.13 -13.24
N TYR A 89 0.23 16.01 -14.27
CA TYR A 89 -1.19 16.37 -14.16
C TYR A 89 -2.02 15.28 -13.46
N THR A 90 -1.64 14.01 -13.62
CA THR A 90 -2.29 12.88 -12.93
C THR A 90 -2.06 12.92 -11.43
N SER A 91 -0.97 13.52 -10.96
CA SER A 91 -0.61 13.57 -9.54
C SER A 91 -1.65 14.31 -8.68
N VAL A 92 -2.37 15.30 -9.24
CA VAL A 92 -3.40 16.07 -8.51
C VAL A 92 -4.59 15.20 -8.11
N PRO A 93 -5.34 14.57 -9.05
CA PRO A 93 -6.41 13.65 -8.67
C PRO A 93 -5.88 12.43 -7.90
N PHE A 94 -4.65 11.98 -8.20
CA PHE A 94 -4.01 10.88 -7.48
C PHE A 94 -3.77 11.18 -6.00
N ALA A 95 -3.43 12.42 -5.65
CA ALA A 95 -3.18 12.84 -4.27
C ALA A 95 -4.37 12.58 -3.35
N PHE A 96 -5.61 12.70 -3.85
CA PHE A 96 -6.82 12.46 -3.07
C PHE A 96 -6.95 11.01 -2.60
N LEU A 97 -6.32 10.05 -3.29
CA LEU A 97 -6.23 8.66 -2.83
C LEU A 97 -5.47 8.55 -1.49
N GLY A 98 -4.66 9.55 -1.13
CA GLY A 98 -3.96 9.64 0.15
C GLY A 98 -4.83 10.08 1.33
N ILE A 99 -5.99 10.71 1.09
CA ILE A 99 -6.91 11.12 2.18
C ILE A 99 -7.52 9.90 2.85
N LEU A 100 -7.95 8.93 2.04
CA LEU A 100 -8.63 7.75 2.54
C LEU A 100 -7.78 6.94 3.54
N PRO A 101 -6.52 6.56 3.28
CA PRO A 101 -5.72 5.87 4.28
C PRO A 101 -5.50 6.72 5.55
N VAL A 102 -5.41 8.06 5.47
CA VAL A 102 -5.37 8.91 6.67
C VAL A 102 -6.63 8.73 7.52
N VAL A 103 -7.81 8.78 6.90
CA VAL A 103 -9.10 8.60 7.59
C VAL A 103 -9.21 7.21 8.22
N HIS A 104 -8.81 6.17 7.49
CA HIS A 104 -8.80 4.80 8.02
C HIS A 104 -7.83 4.63 9.19
N GLY A 105 -6.64 5.24 9.10
CA GLY A 105 -5.68 5.28 10.21
C GLY A 105 -6.29 5.92 11.47
N LEU A 106 -6.96 7.07 11.31
CA LEU A 106 -7.64 7.75 12.42
C LEU A 106 -8.74 6.89 13.02
N ALA A 107 -9.53 6.20 12.20
CA ALA A 107 -10.55 5.26 12.67
C ALA A 107 -9.93 4.10 13.47
N ILE A 108 -8.84 3.51 12.97
CA ILE A 108 -8.10 2.44 13.66
C ILE A 108 -7.60 2.91 15.03
N LEU A 109 -7.07 4.14 15.10
CA LEU A 109 -6.60 4.73 16.35
C LEU A 109 -7.74 4.95 17.34
N ASN A 110 -8.81 5.60 16.88
CA ASN A 110 -9.94 5.99 17.71
C ASN A 110 -10.68 4.79 18.29
N TYR A 111 -10.90 3.77 17.48
CA TYR A 111 -11.65 2.57 17.87
C TYR A 111 -10.76 1.39 18.30
N ARG A 112 -9.43 1.58 18.37
CA ARG A 112 -8.45 0.56 18.80
C ARG A 112 -8.59 -0.78 18.05
N LEU A 113 -8.76 -0.71 16.73
CA LEU A 113 -9.18 -1.85 15.89
C LEU A 113 -8.07 -2.88 15.59
N THR A 114 -6.86 -2.68 16.13
CA THR A 114 -5.74 -3.62 15.96
C THR A 114 -4.99 -3.77 17.28
N LYS A 115 -4.14 -4.80 17.40
CA LYS A 115 -3.30 -5.03 18.60
C LYS A 115 -2.27 -3.93 18.85
N THR A 116 -1.89 -3.19 17.81
CA THR A 116 -0.90 -2.10 17.86
C THR A 116 -1.45 -0.86 17.14
N PRO A 117 -2.52 -0.23 17.69
CA PRO A 117 -3.30 0.78 16.97
C PRO A 117 -2.50 2.04 16.61
N GLU A 118 -1.55 2.45 17.44
CA GLU A 118 -0.66 3.59 17.17
C GLU A 118 0.25 3.32 15.98
N PHE A 119 0.80 2.11 15.89
CA PHE A 119 1.71 1.72 14.80
C PHE A 119 0.94 1.58 13.49
N THR A 120 -0.26 0.99 13.54
CA THR A 120 -1.14 0.88 12.37
C THR A 120 -1.59 2.27 11.91
N PHE A 121 -1.99 3.15 12.82
CA PHE A 121 -2.30 4.54 12.51
C PHE A 121 -1.13 5.23 11.81
N LEU A 122 0.07 5.16 12.40
CA LEU A 122 1.24 5.84 11.86
C LEU A 122 1.60 5.32 10.47
N MET A 123 1.51 4.01 10.24
CA MET A 123 1.69 3.39 8.93
C MET A 123 0.73 3.97 7.88
N TYR A 124 -0.57 3.98 8.19
CA TYR A 124 -1.62 4.49 7.29
C TYR A 124 -1.47 5.99 7.03
N PHE A 125 -1.22 6.76 8.09
CA PHE A 125 -1.06 8.20 8.05
C PHE A 125 0.13 8.60 7.18
N LEU A 126 1.30 8.00 7.39
CA LEU A 126 2.50 8.30 6.60
C LEU A 126 2.35 7.84 5.15
N THR A 127 1.69 6.70 4.91
CA THR A 127 1.38 6.25 3.55
C THR A 127 0.50 7.27 2.84
N GLY A 128 -0.59 7.72 3.47
CA GLY A 128 -1.49 8.73 2.90
C GLY A 128 -0.83 10.09 2.67
N LEU A 129 -0.04 10.58 3.63
CA LEU A 129 0.73 11.81 3.47
C LEU A 129 1.72 11.73 2.31
N SER A 130 2.39 10.59 2.11
CA SER A 130 3.33 10.43 0.99
C SER A 130 2.64 10.59 -0.38
N VAL A 131 1.39 10.11 -0.50
CA VAL A 131 0.56 10.25 -1.70
C VAL A 131 0.08 11.69 -1.88
N LEU A 132 -0.31 12.35 -0.79
CA LEU A 132 -0.71 13.76 -0.78
C LEU A 132 0.42 14.71 -1.20
N LEU A 133 1.68 14.34 -0.98
CA LEU A 133 2.84 15.10 -1.44
C LEU A 133 3.10 14.97 -2.95
N SER A 134 2.45 14.05 -3.65
CA SER A 134 2.72 13.78 -5.07
C SER A 134 2.60 15.01 -5.98
N PRO A 135 1.60 15.92 -5.87
CA PRO A 135 1.54 17.07 -6.75
C PRO A 135 2.75 17.98 -6.61
N ILE A 136 3.18 18.24 -5.36
CA ILE A 136 4.34 19.08 -5.10
C ILE A 136 5.61 18.40 -5.65
N LEU A 137 5.72 17.08 -5.47
CA LEU A 137 6.83 16.29 -5.96
C LEU A 137 6.96 16.35 -7.49
N PHE A 138 5.87 16.12 -8.23
CA PHE A 138 5.89 16.06 -9.69
C PHE A 138 5.92 17.45 -10.36
N TYR A 139 5.24 18.46 -9.80
CA TYR A 139 5.26 19.82 -10.36
C TYR A 139 6.54 20.59 -10.06
N LYS A 140 6.98 20.60 -8.79
CA LYS A 140 8.12 21.44 -8.36
C LYS A 140 9.45 20.70 -8.41
N LYS A 141 9.43 19.37 -8.47
CA LYS A 141 10.63 18.51 -8.46
C LYS A 141 11.59 18.84 -7.31
N ASN A 142 11.03 19.20 -6.16
CA ASN A 142 11.78 19.64 -4.98
C ASN A 142 12.39 18.44 -4.24
N LYS A 143 13.74 18.41 -4.15
CA LYS A 143 14.49 17.34 -3.48
C LYS A 143 14.16 17.18 -2.01
N THR A 144 13.88 18.26 -1.30
CA THR A 144 13.50 18.21 0.12
C THR A 144 12.18 17.47 0.30
N ILE A 145 11.19 17.77 -0.55
CA ILE A 145 9.90 17.07 -0.55
C ILE A 145 10.09 15.60 -0.94
N ALA A 146 10.97 15.31 -1.89
CA ALA A 146 11.32 13.94 -2.25
C ALA A 146 11.91 13.16 -1.06
N TYR A 147 12.85 13.75 -0.32
CA TYR A 147 13.42 13.13 0.88
C TYR A 147 12.36 12.89 1.97
N ILE A 148 11.45 13.84 2.18
CA ILE A 148 10.36 13.68 3.15
C ILE A 148 9.43 12.53 2.74
N ALA A 149 9.03 12.47 1.47
CA ALA A 149 8.20 11.38 0.96
C ALA A 149 8.89 10.01 1.07
N VAL A 150 10.19 9.95 0.76
CA VAL A 150 11.02 8.73 0.95
C VAL A 150 11.04 8.33 2.43
N LEU A 151 11.28 9.26 3.34
CA LEU A 151 11.29 9.00 4.78
C LEU A 151 9.95 8.43 5.26
N PHE A 152 8.84 9.06 4.86
CA PHE A 152 7.49 8.61 5.20
C PHE A 152 7.23 7.18 4.71
N LEU A 153 7.55 6.90 3.45
CA LEU A 153 7.35 5.57 2.85
C LEU A 153 8.25 4.50 3.47
N VAL A 154 9.50 4.84 3.82
CA VAL A 154 10.41 3.90 4.50
C VAL A 154 9.90 3.56 5.89
N ILE A 155 9.50 4.57 6.69
CA ILE A 155 8.94 4.32 8.03
C ILE A 155 7.65 3.51 7.92
N ALA A 156 6.74 3.88 7.02
CA ALA A 156 5.51 3.14 6.78
C ALA A 156 5.79 1.70 6.32
N GLY A 157 6.79 1.49 5.45
CA GLY A 157 7.23 0.17 4.99
C GLY A 157 7.75 -0.71 6.13
N LEU A 158 8.55 -0.14 7.04
CA LEU A 158 9.06 -0.85 8.23
C LEU A 158 7.92 -1.23 9.18
N LEU A 159 6.96 -0.32 9.42
CA LEU A 159 5.78 -0.59 10.23
C LEU A 159 4.90 -1.65 9.58
N ALA A 160 4.68 -1.59 8.27
CA ALA A 160 3.93 -2.59 7.52
C ALA A 160 4.57 -3.98 7.61
N LEU A 161 5.90 -4.04 7.54
CA LEU A 161 6.65 -5.29 7.71
C LEU A 161 6.48 -5.85 9.12
N TYR A 162 6.65 -5.01 10.14
CA TYR A 162 6.48 -5.39 11.55
C TYR A 162 5.07 -5.88 11.85
N ILE A 163 4.04 -5.11 11.48
CA ILE A 163 2.63 -5.46 11.69
C ILE A 163 2.28 -6.73 10.93
N GLY A 164 2.68 -6.81 9.66
CA GLY A 164 2.42 -7.96 8.80
C GLY A 164 3.05 -9.24 9.33
N ALA A 165 4.32 -9.21 9.72
CA ALA A 165 5.01 -10.37 10.28
C ALA A 165 4.32 -10.86 11.57
N ASN A 166 4.03 -9.94 12.51
CA ASN A 166 3.34 -10.28 13.75
C ASN A 166 1.92 -10.83 13.50
N ALA A 167 1.20 -10.28 12.53
CA ALA A 167 -0.12 -10.78 12.14
C ALA A 167 -0.02 -12.20 11.56
N THR A 168 0.94 -12.45 10.66
CA THR A 168 1.16 -13.78 10.08
C THR A 168 1.41 -14.81 11.18
N PHE A 169 2.40 -14.58 12.07
CA PHE A 169 2.69 -15.51 13.16
C PHE A 169 1.55 -15.62 14.18
N GLY A 170 0.84 -14.52 14.45
CA GLY A 170 -0.29 -14.49 15.38
C GLY A 170 -1.53 -15.22 14.87
N HIS A 171 -1.72 -15.32 13.55
CA HIS A 171 -2.87 -16.00 12.95
C HIS A 171 -2.64 -17.51 12.78
N ILE A 172 -1.41 -17.97 12.52
CA ILE A 172 -1.10 -19.40 12.26
C ILE A 172 -1.76 -20.36 13.28
N PRO A 173 -1.66 -20.16 14.62
CA PRO A 173 -2.27 -21.07 15.58
C PRO A 173 -3.80 -21.14 15.50
N GLY A 174 -4.45 -20.03 15.13
CA GLY A 174 -5.90 -19.97 14.93
C GLY A 174 -6.35 -20.70 13.66
N TRP A 175 -5.57 -20.56 12.57
CA TRP A 175 -5.83 -21.25 11.30
C TRP A 175 -5.57 -22.76 11.38
N GLY A 176 -4.75 -23.24 12.31
CA GLY A 176 -4.60 -24.67 12.58
C GLY A 176 -5.90 -25.37 13.00
N LYS A 177 -6.93 -24.62 13.42
CA LYS A 177 -8.27 -25.14 13.76
C LYS A 177 -9.30 -24.92 12.64
N TRP A 178 -8.92 -24.23 11.56
CA TRP A 178 -9.82 -23.95 10.47
C TRP A 178 -10.06 -25.21 9.64
N SER A 179 -11.33 -25.51 9.36
CA SER A 179 -11.73 -26.59 8.44
C SER A 179 -12.33 -25.98 7.19
N PRO A 180 -12.00 -26.48 5.98
CA PRO A 180 -12.70 -26.08 4.77
C PRO A 180 -14.19 -26.37 4.86
N TRP A 181 -14.99 -25.60 4.11
CA TRP A 181 -16.44 -25.79 3.99
C TRP A 181 -16.82 -27.15 3.36
N TYR A 182 -15.89 -27.77 2.64
CA TYR A 182 -16.01 -29.13 2.10
C TYR A 182 -15.45 -30.22 3.03
N GLY A 183 -15.16 -29.88 4.29
CA GLY A 183 -14.71 -30.81 5.33
C GLY A 183 -13.20 -30.92 5.49
N ALA A 184 -12.77 -31.42 6.65
CA ALA A 184 -11.37 -31.64 6.96
C ALA A 184 -10.80 -32.76 6.08
N VAL A 185 -9.67 -32.50 5.42
CA VAL A 185 -8.92 -33.54 4.73
C VAL A 185 -8.36 -34.48 5.79
N LYS A 186 -8.89 -35.71 5.86
CA LYS A 186 -8.28 -36.78 6.67
C LYS A 186 -6.96 -37.15 6.01
N VAL A 187 -5.86 -36.56 6.49
CA VAL A 187 -4.53 -37.04 6.15
C VAL A 187 -4.34 -38.33 6.95
N GLY A 188 -4.36 -39.47 6.26
CA GLY A 188 -4.12 -40.77 6.90
C GLY A 188 -2.75 -40.78 7.57
N GLY A 189 -2.72 -41.14 8.85
CA GLY A 189 -1.48 -41.40 9.58
C GLY A 189 -0.86 -42.72 9.19
#